data_AF-A0A2H0V705-F1
#
_entry.id   AF-A0A2H0V705-F1
#
_cell.length_a   1.000
_cell.length_b   1.000
_cell.length_c   1.000
_cell.angle_alpha   90.00
_cell.angle_beta   90.00
_cell.angle_gamma   90.00
#
_symmetry.space_group_name_H-M   'P 1'
#
loop_
_entity.id
_entity.type
_entity.pdbx_description
1 polymer ?
#
loop_
_entity_poly.entity_id
_entity_poly.type
_entity_poly.pdbx_seq_one_letter_code
_entity_poly.pdbx_strand_id
1 'polypeptide(L)'
;MSSEVKNIESFLANPNFVFIKADINELPDLESLPDLQRFKIQFQGIQEIYNLACPMSPLNFEKNKMQNVLVNSLGVKNVLDVAVKYQSTFVQFSSSVIYGPRGERNVKIRENEPGSVDVTSERASYDEGKRFAETIVATYRAVRGVDAKIVRIFRTYGPLMPLNDQQMLPDFISDALDNKDLIIYGDENFSSSFCYVADVVDAVI
;
A
#
# COMPACT_ATOMS: atom_id res chain seq x y z
N MET A 1 13.78 0.47 6.01
CA MET A 1 12.33 0.18 6.13
C MET A 1 11.61 1.50 5.98
N SER A 2 10.52 1.58 5.20
CA SER A 2 9.77 2.83 4.97
C SER A 2 8.90 3.25 6.16
N SER A 3 8.66 2.36 7.12
CA SER A 3 7.89 2.62 8.34
C SER A 3 8.82 3.13 9.45
N GLU A 4 8.91 4.44 9.60
CA GLU A 4 9.70 5.10 10.65
C GLU A 4 8.80 5.94 11.56
N VAL A 5 9.10 5.97 12.86
CA VAL A 5 8.33 6.74 13.86
C VAL A 5 8.29 8.23 13.53
N LYS A 6 9.34 8.76 12.88
CA LYS A 6 9.40 10.15 12.43
C LYS A 6 8.22 10.56 11.53
N ASN A 7 7.67 9.61 10.75
CA ASN A 7 6.56 9.87 9.85
C ASN A 7 5.24 10.13 10.59
N ILE A 8 5.17 9.76 11.88
CA ILE A 8 3.98 9.91 12.72
C ILE A 8 4.22 10.80 13.95
N GLU A 9 5.38 11.43 14.08
CA GLU A 9 5.76 12.24 15.25
C GLU A 9 4.73 13.31 15.58
N SER A 10 4.22 14.01 14.56
CA SER A 10 3.18 15.03 14.73
C SER A 10 1.86 14.49 15.30
N PHE A 11 1.61 13.19 15.17
CA PHE A 11 0.39 12.54 15.66
C PHE A 11 0.54 11.93 17.05
N LEU A 12 1.76 11.65 17.53
CA LEU A 12 1.97 10.97 18.82
C LEU A 12 1.39 11.74 20.02
N ALA A 13 1.33 13.08 19.92
CA ALA A 13 0.73 13.94 20.94
C ALA A 13 -0.80 14.00 20.88
N ASN A 14 -1.43 13.56 19.78
CA ASN A 14 -2.88 13.64 19.60
C ASN A 14 -3.59 12.63 20.53
N PRO A 15 -4.52 13.06 21.40
CA PRO A 15 -5.24 12.15 22.30
C PRO A 15 -6.14 11.14 21.57
N ASN A 16 -6.50 11.42 20.32
CA ASN A 16 -7.32 10.57 19.47
C ASN A 16 -6.47 9.65 18.55
N PHE A 17 -5.16 9.58 18.78
CA PHE A 17 -4.24 8.75 18.00
C PHE A 17 -3.45 7.82 18.93
N VAL A 18 -3.36 6.55 18.54
CA VAL A 18 -2.50 5.56 19.18
C VAL A 18 -1.74 4.81 18.09
N PHE A 19 -0.43 4.73 18.26
CA PHE A 19 0.42 3.92 17.40
C PHE A 19 0.58 2.52 18.02
N ILE A 20 0.29 1.48 17.24
CA ILE A 20 0.48 0.10 17.62
C ILE A 20 1.57 -0.49 16.73
N LYS A 21 2.65 -0.98 17.35
CA LYS A 21 3.70 -1.69 16.63
C LYS A 21 3.30 -3.15 16.46
N ALA A 22 2.83 -3.51 15.27
CA ALA A 22 2.40 -4.86 14.93
C ALA A 22 2.81 -5.26 13.51
N ASP A 23 2.90 -6.57 13.26
CA ASP A 23 3.04 -7.16 11.92
C ASP A 23 1.70 -7.74 11.50
N ILE A 24 1.20 -7.41 10.31
CA ILE A 24 -0.08 -7.93 9.83
C ILE A 24 -0.04 -9.41 9.47
N ASN A 25 1.14 -9.98 9.27
CA ASN A 25 1.32 -11.43 9.11
C ASN A 25 1.06 -12.18 10.44
N GLU A 26 1.22 -11.50 11.57
CA GLU A 26 1.06 -12.03 12.94
C GLU A 26 0.34 -10.99 13.80
N LEU A 27 -0.94 -10.73 13.52
CA LEU A 27 -1.70 -9.72 14.24
C LEU A 27 -1.86 -10.09 15.73
N PRO A 28 -1.60 -9.15 16.65
CA PRO A 28 -1.90 -9.36 18.05
C PRO A 28 -3.42 -9.41 18.27
N ASP A 29 -3.83 -9.95 19.39
CA ASP A 29 -5.21 -9.82 19.84
C ASP A 29 -5.49 -8.36 20.22
N LEU A 30 -6.28 -7.68 19.38
CA LEU A 30 -6.57 -6.26 19.51
C LEU A 30 -7.33 -5.94 20.81
N GLU A 31 -8.16 -6.86 21.31
CA GLU A 31 -8.95 -6.65 22.53
C GLU A 31 -8.09 -6.64 23.81
N SER A 32 -6.93 -7.29 23.79
CA SER A 32 -6.00 -7.34 24.92
C SER A 32 -4.89 -6.29 24.85
N LEU A 33 -4.86 -5.43 23.82
CA LEU A 33 -3.83 -4.40 23.68
C LEU A 33 -3.94 -3.33 24.78
N PRO A 34 -2.92 -3.17 25.65
CA PRO A 34 -2.94 -2.16 26.71
C PRO A 34 -3.02 -0.73 26.16
N ASP A 35 -2.45 -0.50 24.98
CA ASP A 35 -2.40 0.82 24.34
C ASP A 35 -3.80 1.38 24.05
N LEU A 36 -4.78 0.53 23.78
CA LEU A 36 -6.17 0.93 23.51
C LEU A 36 -6.90 1.41 24.79
N GLN A 37 -6.43 1.04 25.98
CA GLN A 37 -7.01 1.51 27.24
C GLN A 37 -6.82 3.02 27.44
N ARG A 38 -5.87 3.65 26.74
CA ARG A 38 -5.61 5.09 26.79
C ARG A 38 -6.85 5.92 26.43
N PHE A 39 -7.73 5.41 25.57
CA PHE A 39 -8.96 6.11 25.18
C PHE A 39 -10.00 6.19 26.31
N LYS A 40 -9.78 5.50 27.44
CA LYS A 40 -10.70 5.45 28.60
C LYS A 40 -12.12 4.99 28.25
N ILE A 41 -12.27 4.36 27.10
CA ILE A 41 -13.48 3.71 26.62
C ILE A 41 -13.16 2.24 26.38
N GLN A 42 -14.14 1.38 26.59
CA GLN A 42 -14.01 -0.02 26.21
C GLN A 42 -13.85 -0.11 24.69
N PHE A 43 -12.87 -0.88 24.22
CA PHE A 43 -12.72 -1.14 22.79
C PHE A 43 -13.96 -1.88 22.28
N GLN A 44 -14.61 -1.32 21.25
CA GLN A 44 -15.85 -1.85 20.67
C GLN A 44 -15.63 -2.53 19.31
N GLY A 45 -14.39 -2.66 18.87
CA GLY A 45 -14.05 -3.10 17.51
C GLY A 45 -13.58 -1.96 16.62
N ILE A 46 -13.37 -2.27 15.35
CA ILE A 46 -12.90 -1.34 14.32
C ILE A 46 -14.03 -1.07 13.33
N GLN A 47 -14.29 0.19 13.03
CA GLN A 47 -15.30 0.57 12.02
C GLN A 47 -14.72 0.53 10.60
N GLU A 48 -13.49 1.02 10.42
CA GLU A 48 -12.87 1.13 9.10
C GLU A 48 -11.41 0.68 9.15
N ILE A 49 -10.99 -0.05 8.12
CA ILE A 49 -9.63 -0.54 7.96
C ILE A 49 -9.09 -0.12 6.60
N TYR A 50 -8.03 0.68 6.61
CA TYR A 50 -7.30 1.09 5.40
C TYR A 50 -6.00 0.29 5.33
N ASN A 51 -5.94 -0.72 4.46
CA ASN A 51 -4.77 -1.59 4.35
C ASN A 51 -3.76 -1.07 3.33
N LEU A 52 -2.73 -0.36 3.82
CA LEU A 52 -1.62 0.20 3.04
C LEU A 52 -0.31 -0.61 3.18
N ALA A 53 -0.33 -1.72 3.93
CA ALA A 53 0.89 -2.47 4.27
C ALA A 53 1.49 -3.17 3.04
N CYS A 54 2.66 -2.71 2.60
CA CYS A 54 3.50 -3.39 1.61
C CYS A 54 4.92 -2.79 1.59
N PRO A 55 6.00 -3.58 1.64
CA PRO A 55 7.36 -3.05 1.50
C PRO A 55 7.65 -2.69 0.04
N MET A 56 7.57 -1.40 -0.29
CA MET A 56 7.62 -0.91 -1.67
C MET A 56 8.97 -0.32 -2.11
N SER A 57 9.98 -0.25 -1.23
CA SER A 57 11.29 0.35 -1.55
C SER A 57 11.97 -0.40 -2.72
N PRO A 58 12.18 0.23 -3.89
CA PRO A 58 12.88 -0.39 -5.02
C PRO A 58 14.30 -0.82 -4.63
N LEU A 59 15.02 0.03 -3.90
CA LEU A 59 16.36 -0.25 -3.38
C LEU A 59 16.43 -1.53 -2.55
N ASN A 60 15.39 -1.81 -1.75
CA ASN A 60 15.33 -2.97 -0.86
C ASN A 60 14.46 -4.11 -1.40
N PHE A 61 14.06 -4.05 -2.67
CA PHE A 61 13.10 -4.98 -3.24
C PHE A 61 13.54 -6.44 -3.09
N GLU A 62 14.78 -6.74 -3.48
CA GLU A 62 15.37 -8.09 -3.39
C GLU A 62 15.34 -8.66 -1.97
N LYS A 63 15.65 -7.82 -0.97
CA LYS A 63 15.65 -8.22 0.45
C LYS A 63 14.25 -8.48 0.99
N ASN A 64 13.24 -7.87 0.36
CA ASN A 64 11.85 -7.88 0.83
C ASN A 64 10.94 -8.83 0.02
N LYS A 65 11.47 -9.63 -0.91
CA LYS A 65 10.66 -10.52 -1.75
C LYS A 65 9.74 -11.44 -0.94
N MET A 66 10.28 -12.08 0.09
CA MET A 66 9.48 -12.96 0.97
C MET A 66 8.41 -12.20 1.74
N GLN A 67 8.76 -11.03 2.28
CA GLN A 67 7.83 -10.17 3.00
C GLN A 67 6.73 -9.66 2.06
N ASN A 68 7.05 -9.35 0.80
CA ASN A 68 6.07 -8.95 -0.21
C ASN A 68 5.04 -10.05 -0.47
N VAL A 69 5.46 -11.31 -0.60
CA VAL A 69 4.52 -12.42 -0.76
C VAL A 69 3.63 -12.55 0.47
N LEU A 70 4.21 -12.60 1.67
CA LEU A 70 3.46 -12.81 2.92
C LEU A 70 2.46 -11.68 3.18
N VAL A 71 2.91 -10.43 3.09
CA VAL A 71 2.09 -9.25 3.43
C VAL A 71 0.90 -9.10 2.50
N ASN A 72 1.06 -9.40 1.21
CA ASN A 72 -0.01 -9.33 0.22
C ASN A 72 -0.90 -10.60 0.19
N SER A 73 -0.55 -11.65 0.94
CA SER A 73 -1.31 -12.88 1.04
C SER A 73 -1.85 -13.11 2.46
N LEU A 74 -1.05 -13.74 3.33
CA LEU A 74 -1.38 -14.02 4.72
C LEU A 74 -1.73 -12.74 5.49
N GLY A 75 -0.97 -11.66 5.29
CA GLY A 75 -1.24 -10.38 5.92
C GLY A 75 -2.63 -9.83 5.57
N VAL A 76 -2.96 -9.74 4.28
CA VAL A 76 -4.29 -9.29 3.82
C VAL A 76 -5.39 -10.20 4.38
N LYS A 77 -5.18 -11.51 4.36
CA LYS A 77 -6.11 -12.50 4.92
C LYS A 77 -6.39 -12.23 6.40
N ASN A 78 -5.36 -12.00 7.21
CA ASN A 78 -5.50 -11.76 8.64
C ASN A 78 -6.28 -10.47 8.92
N VAL A 79 -5.99 -9.41 8.17
CA VAL A 79 -6.70 -8.13 8.33
C VAL A 79 -8.16 -8.25 7.86
N LEU A 80 -8.44 -9.03 6.82
CA LEU A 80 -9.81 -9.33 6.38
C LEU A 80 -10.59 -10.12 7.44
N ASP A 81 -9.96 -11.06 8.15
CA ASP A 81 -10.60 -11.75 9.27
C ASP A 81 -10.98 -10.78 10.41
N VAL A 82 -10.15 -9.77 10.67
CA VAL A 82 -10.48 -8.68 11.59
C VAL A 82 -11.68 -7.89 11.08
N ALA A 83 -11.74 -7.56 9.78
CA ALA A 83 -12.87 -6.89 9.16
C ALA A 83 -14.17 -7.69 9.29
N VAL A 84 -14.11 -9.02 9.11
CA VAL A 84 -15.25 -9.93 9.33
C VAL A 84 -15.68 -9.89 10.79
N LYS A 85 -14.73 -10.01 11.74
CA LYS A 85 -15.01 -10.05 13.18
C LYS A 85 -15.76 -8.81 13.66
N TYR A 86 -15.33 -7.63 13.21
CA TYR A 86 -15.88 -6.35 13.65
C TYR A 86 -16.87 -5.71 12.67
N GLN A 87 -17.21 -6.41 11.58
CA GLN A 87 -18.07 -5.89 10.51
C GLN A 87 -17.58 -4.54 9.96
N SER A 88 -16.26 -4.41 9.84
CA SER A 88 -15.59 -3.18 9.38
C SER A 88 -15.74 -3.00 7.88
N THR A 89 -15.80 -1.74 7.44
CA THR A 89 -15.51 -1.40 6.04
C THR A 89 -14.01 -1.56 5.80
N PHE A 90 -13.64 -2.32 4.77
CA PHE A 90 -12.25 -2.63 4.44
C PHE A 90 -11.82 -1.98 3.12
N VAL A 91 -10.75 -1.21 3.12
CA VAL A 91 -10.20 -0.56 1.92
C VAL A 91 -8.83 -1.14 1.61
N GLN A 92 -8.73 -1.87 0.50
CA GLN A 92 -7.47 -2.43 0.00
C GLN A 92 -6.77 -1.44 -0.93
N PHE A 93 -5.53 -1.07 -0.59
CA PHE A 93 -4.67 -0.31 -1.48
C PHE A 93 -3.92 -1.27 -2.42
N SER A 94 -4.48 -1.40 -3.62
CA SER A 94 -3.87 -2.07 -4.76
C SER A 94 -3.00 -1.10 -5.58
N SER A 95 -2.49 -1.55 -6.71
CA SER A 95 -1.50 -0.84 -7.51
C SER A 95 -1.75 -1.06 -8.99
N SER A 96 -1.38 -0.08 -9.81
CA SER A 96 -1.46 -0.19 -11.27
C SER A 96 -0.62 -1.35 -11.85
N VAL A 97 0.28 -1.96 -11.07
CA VAL A 97 1.07 -3.13 -11.52
C VAL A 97 0.22 -4.34 -11.86
N ILE A 98 -1.00 -4.45 -11.28
CA ILE A 98 -1.90 -5.58 -11.55
C ILE A 98 -2.30 -5.66 -13.03
N TYR A 99 -2.22 -4.54 -13.75
CA TYR A 99 -2.49 -4.46 -15.19
C TYR A 99 -1.34 -4.99 -16.04
N GLY A 100 -0.13 -5.12 -15.50
CA GLY A 100 1.03 -5.60 -16.23
C GLY A 100 1.90 -4.52 -16.87
N PRO A 101 2.72 -4.91 -17.85
CA PRO A 101 3.54 -3.99 -18.63
C PRO A 101 2.70 -2.87 -19.23
N ARG A 102 3.33 -1.70 -19.40
CA ARG A 102 2.66 -0.56 -20.03
C ARG A 102 2.31 -0.92 -21.48
N GLY A 103 1.06 -0.66 -21.85
CA GLY A 103 0.60 -0.76 -23.22
C GLY A 103 1.06 0.43 -24.07
N GLU A 104 0.38 0.62 -25.21
CA GLU A 104 0.66 1.73 -26.13
C GLU A 104 0.51 3.10 -25.45
N ARG A 105 1.27 4.08 -25.94
CA ARG A 105 1.28 5.45 -25.41
C ARG A 105 -0.13 6.06 -25.48
N ASN A 106 -0.52 6.77 -24.42
CA ASN A 106 -1.81 7.47 -24.29
C ASN A 106 -3.06 6.58 -24.25
N VAL A 107 -2.91 5.25 -24.11
CA VAL A 107 -4.04 4.37 -23.86
C VAL A 107 -4.44 4.45 -22.38
N LYS A 108 -5.72 4.72 -22.13
CA LYS A 108 -6.29 4.71 -20.78
C LYS A 108 -6.67 3.28 -20.41
N ILE A 109 -6.28 2.87 -19.21
CA ILE A 109 -6.61 1.57 -18.63
C ILE A 109 -7.94 1.69 -17.86
N ARG A 110 -8.81 0.69 -18.00
CA ARG A 110 -10.06 0.57 -17.24
C ARG A 110 -9.94 -0.47 -16.11
N GLU A 111 -10.74 -0.34 -15.06
CA GLU A 111 -10.71 -1.27 -13.93
C GLU A 111 -11.21 -2.67 -14.26
N ASN A 112 -11.98 -2.84 -15.34
CA ASN A 112 -12.42 -4.14 -15.81
C ASN A 112 -11.39 -4.86 -16.70
N GLU A 113 -10.24 -4.24 -16.98
CA GLU A 113 -9.17 -4.91 -17.71
C GLU A 113 -8.47 -5.95 -16.81
N PRO A 114 -8.26 -7.18 -17.30
CA PRO A 114 -7.75 -8.28 -16.49
C PRO A 114 -6.26 -8.16 -16.14
N GLY A 115 -5.50 -7.38 -16.92
CA GLY A 115 -4.05 -7.27 -16.80
C GLY A 115 -3.26 -8.55 -17.13
N SER A 116 -1.94 -8.44 -17.24
CA SER A 116 -1.06 -9.59 -17.47
C SER A 116 0.29 -9.39 -16.78
N VAL A 117 0.62 -10.25 -15.82
CA VAL A 117 1.93 -10.25 -15.14
C VAL A 117 2.60 -11.61 -15.30
N ASP A 118 3.93 -11.63 -15.39
CA ASP A 118 4.69 -12.87 -15.35
C ASP A 118 4.86 -13.32 -13.88
N VAL A 119 4.19 -14.42 -13.54
CA VAL A 119 4.14 -15.02 -12.20
C VAL A 119 5.49 -15.58 -11.72
N THR A 120 6.48 -15.69 -12.60
CA THR A 120 7.83 -16.18 -12.27
C THR A 120 8.91 -15.10 -12.40
N SER A 121 8.54 -13.88 -12.78
CA SER A 121 9.48 -12.76 -12.88
C SER A 121 10.10 -12.42 -11.54
N GLU A 122 11.25 -11.75 -11.57
CA GLU A 122 11.91 -11.28 -10.34
C GLU A 122 11.00 -10.37 -9.51
N ARG A 123 10.06 -9.67 -10.15
CA ARG A 123 9.11 -8.76 -9.51
C ARG A 123 7.77 -9.41 -9.13
N ALA A 124 7.56 -10.67 -9.48
CA ALA A 124 6.30 -11.40 -9.26
C ALA A 124 5.85 -11.38 -7.79
N SER A 125 6.80 -11.41 -6.84
CA SER A 125 6.49 -11.33 -5.40
C SER A 125 5.61 -10.13 -5.02
N TYR A 126 5.74 -9.01 -5.74
CA TYR A 126 4.91 -7.82 -5.57
C TYR A 126 3.77 -7.77 -6.58
N ASP A 127 4.07 -7.96 -7.87
CA ASP A 127 3.08 -7.78 -8.93
C ASP A 127 1.93 -8.82 -8.82
N GLU A 128 2.28 -10.10 -8.65
CA GLU A 128 1.32 -11.18 -8.42
C GLU A 128 0.76 -11.13 -7.00
N GLY A 129 1.57 -10.70 -6.02
CA GLY A 129 1.10 -10.45 -4.65
C GLY A 129 -0.09 -9.48 -4.62
N LYS A 130 0.00 -8.36 -5.35
CA LYS A 130 -1.10 -7.39 -5.45
C LYS A 130 -2.34 -7.97 -6.15
N ARG A 131 -2.16 -8.83 -7.16
CA ARG A 131 -3.28 -9.54 -7.82
C ARG A 131 -3.96 -10.53 -6.87
N PHE A 132 -3.16 -11.26 -6.07
CA PHE A 132 -3.69 -12.14 -5.04
C PHE A 132 -4.45 -11.36 -3.96
N ALA A 133 -3.92 -10.21 -3.53
CA ALA A 133 -4.59 -9.32 -2.58
C ALA A 133 -5.98 -8.87 -3.08
N GLU A 134 -6.13 -8.51 -4.36
CA GLU A 134 -7.46 -8.22 -4.92
C GLU A 134 -8.36 -9.47 -4.97
N THR A 135 -7.79 -10.62 -5.33
CA THR A 135 -8.51 -11.89 -5.43
C THR A 135 -9.09 -12.31 -4.08
N ILE A 136 -8.30 -12.24 -3.01
CA ILE A 136 -8.76 -12.62 -1.68
C ILE A 136 -9.81 -11.64 -1.16
N VAL A 137 -9.66 -10.33 -1.41
CA VAL A 137 -10.69 -9.33 -1.05
C VAL A 137 -12.01 -9.61 -1.77
N ALA A 138 -11.97 -9.84 -3.08
CA ALA A 138 -13.17 -10.20 -3.85
C ALA A 138 -13.81 -11.50 -3.33
N THR A 139 -13.00 -12.47 -2.93
CA THR A 139 -13.47 -13.74 -2.36
C THR A 139 -14.14 -13.53 -1.00
N TYR A 140 -13.58 -12.70 -0.12
CA TYR A 140 -14.19 -12.36 1.17
C TYR A 140 -15.51 -11.61 1.00
N ARG A 141 -15.61 -10.70 0.02
CA ARG A 141 -16.90 -10.07 -0.33
C ARG A 141 -17.94 -11.11 -0.72
N ALA A 142 -17.57 -12.05 -1.59
CA ALA A 142 -18.49 -13.07 -2.10
C ALA A 142 -18.91 -14.12 -1.05
N VAL A 143 -17.97 -14.56 -0.21
CA VAL A 143 -18.19 -15.70 0.71
C VAL A 143 -18.57 -15.25 2.11
N ARG A 144 -18.07 -14.09 2.57
CA ARG A 144 -18.26 -13.59 3.95
C ARG A 144 -19.06 -12.28 4.01
N GLY A 145 -19.39 -11.67 2.88
CA GLY A 145 -20.19 -10.44 2.85
C GLY A 145 -19.48 -9.22 3.43
N VAL A 146 -18.14 -9.21 3.46
CA VAL A 146 -17.36 -8.04 3.93
C VAL A 146 -17.66 -6.84 3.05
N ASP A 147 -17.95 -5.69 3.65
CA ASP A 147 -17.98 -4.41 2.92
C ASP A 147 -16.55 -4.01 2.59
N ALA A 148 -16.15 -4.20 1.32
CA ALA A 148 -14.78 -3.93 0.91
C ALA A 148 -14.68 -3.19 -0.43
N LYS A 149 -13.72 -2.27 -0.47
CA LYS A 149 -13.35 -1.44 -1.62
C LYS A 149 -11.89 -1.71 -2.00
N ILE A 150 -11.60 -1.65 -3.30
CA ILE A 150 -10.23 -1.80 -3.84
C ILE A 150 -9.88 -0.50 -4.54
N VAL A 151 -8.77 0.12 -4.15
CA VAL A 151 -8.26 1.35 -4.75
C VAL A 151 -6.96 1.02 -5.49
N ARG A 152 -6.91 1.26 -6.80
CA ARG A 152 -5.74 0.96 -7.64
C ARG A 152 -4.93 2.22 -7.88
N ILE A 153 -3.87 2.36 -7.09
CA ILE A 153 -3.08 3.59 -7.09
C ILE A 153 -2.01 3.54 -8.18
N PHE A 154 -1.97 4.60 -8.98
CA PHE A 154 -0.86 4.92 -9.87
C PHE A 154 0.22 5.67 -9.10
N ARG A 155 1.40 5.86 -9.69
CA ARG A 155 2.55 6.45 -9.01
C ARG A 155 2.15 7.74 -8.28
N THR A 156 2.23 7.70 -6.95
CA THR A 156 1.87 8.83 -6.09
C THR A 156 3.12 9.64 -5.78
N TYR A 157 2.97 10.96 -5.64
CA TYR A 157 4.06 11.83 -5.21
C TYR A 157 3.59 12.90 -4.23
N GLY A 158 4.50 13.41 -3.41
CA GLY A 158 4.22 14.50 -2.49
C GLY A 158 5.24 14.65 -1.37
N PRO A 159 4.93 15.48 -0.36
CA PRO A 159 5.77 15.66 0.82
C PRO A 159 6.02 14.33 1.56
N LEU A 160 7.11 14.28 2.34
CA LEU A 160 7.51 13.14 3.19
C LEU A 160 7.89 11.85 2.45
N MET A 161 7.98 11.88 1.11
CA MET A 161 8.56 10.76 0.36
C MET A 161 10.04 10.56 0.75
N PRO A 162 10.49 9.30 0.87
CA PRO A 162 11.91 9.00 1.04
C PRO A 162 12.74 9.55 -0.13
N LEU A 163 13.80 10.28 0.19
CA LEU A 163 14.83 10.67 -0.78
C LEU A 163 15.83 9.51 -0.97
N ASN A 164 16.42 9.39 -2.17
CA ASN A 164 17.44 8.40 -2.50
C ASN A 164 16.96 6.93 -2.37
N ASP A 165 15.67 6.68 -2.58
CA ASP A 165 15.07 5.33 -2.56
C ASP A 165 14.90 4.76 -3.98
N GLN A 166 15.61 5.29 -4.97
CA GLN A 166 15.48 4.92 -6.39
C GLN A 166 14.07 5.18 -6.93
N GLN A 167 13.45 6.26 -6.45
CA GLN A 167 12.16 6.73 -6.91
C GLN A 167 12.36 7.95 -7.80
N MET A 168 11.87 7.85 -9.04
CA MET A 168 12.07 8.84 -10.10
C MET A 168 11.89 10.29 -9.65
N LEU A 169 10.74 10.64 -9.03
CA LEU A 169 10.47 12.04 -8.65
C LEU A 169 11.31 12.52 -7.45
N PRO A 170 11.40 11.80 -6.31
CA PRO A 170 12.30 12.17 -5.22
C PRO A 170 13.76 12.32 -5.66
N ASP A 171 14.25 11.41 -6.50
CA ASP A 171 15.64 11.45 -6.97
C ASP A 171 15.85 12.63 -7.93
N PHE A 172 14.90 12.93 -8.82
CA PHE A 172 14.98 14.13 -9.68
C PHE A 172 15.05 15.42 -8.88
N ILE A 173 14.25 15.52 -7.82
CA ILE A 173 14.26 16.69 -6.94
C ILE A 173 15.62 16.78 -6.23
N SER A 174 16.13 15.67 -5.70
CA SER A 174 17.43 15.64 -5.02
C SER A 174 18.58 16.00 -5.95
N ASP A 175 18.62 15.42 -7.16
CA ASP A 175 19.66 15.68 -8.15
C ASP A 175 19.62 17.13 -8.63
N ALA A 176 18.42 17.69 -8.87
CA ALA A 176 18.27 19.10 -9.25
C ALA A 176 18.76 20.05 -8.14
N LEU A 177 18.48 19.74 -6.87
CA LEU A 177 18.94 20.54 -5.72
C LEU A 177 20.46 20.47 -5.54
N ASP A 178 21.06 19.31 -5.84
CA ASP A 178 22.50 19.09 -5.77
C ASP A 178 23.26 19.51 -7.05
N ASN A 179 22.56 20.05 -8.05
CA ASN A 179 23.10 20.41 -9.36
C ASN A 179 23.81 19.24 -10.06
N LYS A 180 23.20 18.05 -9.98
CA LYS A 180 23.60 16.81 -10.66
C LYS A 180 22.74 16.55 -11.91
N ASP A 181 23.22 15.68 -12.78
CA ASP A 181 22.46 15.25 -13.96
C ASP A 181 21.21 14.46 -13.55
N LEU A 182 20.09 14.71 -14.22
CA LEU A 182 18.84 13.99 -13.99
C LEU A 182 18.86 12.63 -14.72
N ILE A 183 18.66 11.54 -14.00
CA ILE A 183 18.74 10.18 -14.55
C ILE A 183 17.35 9.64 -14.92
N ILE A 184 16.97 9.69 -16.20
CA ILE A 184 15.72 9.09 -16.68
C ILE A 184 15.94 7.60 -16.94
N TYR A 185 15.30 6.75 -16.14
CA TYR A 185 15.27 5.30 -16.37
C TYR A 185 14.22 4.95 -17.44
N GLY A 186 14.69 4.51 -18.62
CA GLY A 186 13.83 4.12 -19.73
C GLY A 186 14.44 4.48 -21.08
N ASP A 187 13.61 4.45 -22.12
CA ASP A 187 13.95 4.95 -23.45
C ASP A 187 13.32 6.33 -23.69
N GLU A 188 13.59 6.93 -24.86
CA GLU A 188 12.97 8.19 -25.28
C GLU A 188 11.44 8.12 -25.38
N ASN A 189 10.88 6.92 -25.30
CA ASN A 189 9.45 6.69 -25.41
C ASN A 189 8.72 6.56 -24.07
N PHE A 190 9.46 6.52 -22.95
CA PHE A 190 8.91 6.36 -21.61
C PHE A 190 7.81 7.40 -21.32
N SER A 191 6.67 6.91 -20.82
CA SER A 191 5.57 7.75 -20.33
C SER A 191 4.98 7.15 -19.05
N SER A 192 4.52 8.01 -18.14
CA SER A 192 3.90 7.59 -16.87
C SER A 192 2.92 8.65 -16.38
N SER A 193 1.90 8.19 -15.65
CA SER A 193 0.98 9.06 -14.91
C SER A 193 1.41 9.18 -13.46
N PHE A 194 1.17 10.36 -12.88
CA PHE A 194 1.45 10.66 -11.48
C PHE A 194 0.20 11.26 -10.83
N CYS A 195 -0.04 10.92 -9.57
CA CYS A 195 -1.13 11.48 -8.76
C CYS A 195 -0.55 12.16 -7.51
N TYR A 196 -0.99 13.38 -7.20
CA TYR A 196 -0.52 14.05 -6.00
C TYR A 196 -1.14 13.41 -4.76
N VAL A 197 -0.37 13.31 -3.67
CA VAL A 197 -0.80 12.59 -2.46
C VAL A 197 -2.10 13.13 -1.87
N ALA A 198 -2.35 14.44 -1.94
CA ALA A 198 -3.60 15.01 -1.45
C ALA A 198 -4.81 14.54 -2.27
N ASP A 199 -4.67 14.40 -3.59
CA ASP A 199 -5.74 13.90 -4.47
C ASP A 199 -6.03 12.42 -4.19
N VAL A 200 -4.99 11.63 -3.89
CA VAL A 200 -5.16 10.22 -3.49
C VAL A 200 -5.90 10.13 -2.16
N VAL A 201 -5.59 10.99 -1.20
CA VAL A 201 -6.25 11.03 0.12
C VAL A 201 -7.71 11.45 -0.02
N ASP A 202 -7.99 12.52 -0.77
CA ASP A 202 -9.35 13.02 -1.02
C ASP A 202 -10.24 12.00 -1.73
N ALA A 203 -9.66 11.16 -2.60
CA ALA A 203 -10.41 10.11 -3.29
C ALA A 203 -10.78 8.90 -2.40
N VAL A 204 -10.13 8.73 -1.24
CA VAL A 204 -10.25 7.51 -0.42
C VAL A 204 -10.98 7.73 0.90
N ILE A 205 -10.94 8.95 1.47
CA ILE A 205 -11.66 9.34 2.68
C ILE A 205 -13.09 9.77 2.32
#